data_AF-A0A1I5V9W2-F1
#
_entry.id   AF-A0A1I5V9W2-F1
#
_cell.length_a   1.000
_cell.length_b   1.000
_cell.length_c   1.000
_cell.angle_alpha   90.00
_cell.angle_beta   90.00
_cell.angle_gamma   90.00
#
_symmetry.space_group_name_H-M   'P 1'
#
loop_
_entity.id
_entity.type
_entity.pdbx_description
1 polymer ?
#
loop_
_entity_poly.entity_id
_entity_poly.type
_entity_poly.pdbx_seq_one_letter_code
_entity_poly.pdbx_strand_id
1 'polypeptide(L)' 'MLKNGMFIMSLGFIILILGLTSLSENNGWIVLLATVFILVGFILYYRVEKKEKQ' A
#
# COMPACT_ATOMS: atom_id res chain seq x y z
N MET A 1 5.09 -5.64 -15.31
CA MET A 1 4.02 -5.38 -14.30
C MET A 1 4.55 -5.28 -12.87
N LEU A 2 5.79 -5.71 -12.57
CA LEU A 2 6.45 -5.52 -11.27
C LEU A 2 6.49 -4.05 -10.81
N LYS A 3 6.68 -3.12 -11.77
CA LYS A 3 6.63 -1.67 -11.56
C LYS A 3 5.31 -1.19 -10.96
N ASN A 4 4.17 -1.82 -11.30
CA ASN A 4 2.86 -1.41 -10.78
C ASN A 4 2.65 -1.86 -9.34
N GLY A 5 3.12 -3.05 -8.95
CA GLY A 5 3.02 -3.54 -7.58
C GLY A 5 3.87 -2.72 -6.60
N MET A 6 5.12 -2.43 -6.99
CA MET A 6 5.99 -1.53 -6.20
C MET A 6 5.42 -0.11 -6.12
N PHE A 7 4.88 0.43 -7.22
CA PHE A 7 4.28 1.76 -7.22
C PHE A 7 3.07 1.88 -6.26
N ILE A 8 2.19 0.86 -6.24
CA ILE A 8 1.03 0.82 -5.34
C ILE A 8 1.47 0.70 -3.88
N MET A 9 2.51 -0.10 -3.58
CA MET A 9 3.07 -0.16 -2.23
C MET A 9 3.65 1.18 -1.77
N SER A 10 4.42 1.86 -2.61
CA SER A 10 4.98 3.19 -2.29
C SER A 10 3.89 4.23 -2.06
N LEU A 11 2.83 4.24 -2.87
CA LEU A 11 1.65 5.09 -2.66
C LEU A 11 0.96 4.78 -1.32
N GLY A 12 0.77 3.50 -1.00
CA GLY A 12 0.23 3.07 0.29
C GLY A 12 1.05 3.58 1.48
N PHE A 13 2.38 3.54 1.39
CA PHE A 13 3.29 4.09 2.40
C PHE A 13 3.18 5.61 2.56
N ILE A 14 3.08 6.36 1.45
CA ILE A 14 2.91 7.82 1.49
C ILE A 14 1.59 8.18 2.17
N ILE A 15 0.50 7.50 1.81
CA ILE A 15 -0.83 7.72 2.40
C ILE A 15 -0.82 7.35 3.89
N LEU A 16 -0.10 6.29 4.28
CA LEU A 16 0.06 5.90 5.68
C LEU A 16 0.76 6.99 6.49
N ILE A 17 1.88 7.52 5.98
CA ILE A 17 2.63 8.60 6.64
C ILE A 17 1.76 9.85 6.78
N LEU A 18 1.03 10.24 5.73
CA LEU A 18 0.10 11.37 5.78
C LEU A 18 -1.02 11.15 6.81
N GLY A 19 -1.63 9.96 6.82
CA GLY A 19 -2.68 9.60 7.77
C GLY A 19 -2.21 9.59 9.24
N LEU A 20 -0.97 9.15 9.48
CA LEU A 20 -0.35 9.17 10.81
C LEU A 20 0.08 10.57 11.25
N THR A 21 0.53 11.41 10.30
CA THR A 21 0.96 12.79 10.59
C THR A 21 -0.23 13.71 10.82
N SER A 22 -1.37 13.42 10.20
CA SER A 22 -2.64 14.09 10.51
C SER A 22 -3.19 13.55 11.84
N LEU A 23 -2.82 14.16 12.96
CA LEU A 23 -3.30 13.83 14.30
C LEU A 23 -4.68 14.42 14.65
N SER A 24 -5.55 14.71 13.68
CA SER A 24 -6.94 15.03 14.00
C SER A 24 -7.71 13.74 14.33
N GLU A 25 -8.57 13.79 15.35
CA GLU A 25 -9.26 12.65 16.00
C GLU A 25 -10.04 11.71 15.05
N ASN A 26 -10.19 12.06 13.77
CA ASN A 26 -10.98 11.31 12.79
C ASN A 26 -10.14 10.51 11.76
N ASN A 27 -8.81 10.53 11.83
CA ASN A 27 -7.95 9.97 10.77
C ASN A 27 -7.63 8.48 10.90
N GLY A 28 -8.20 7.78 11.89
CA GLY A 28 -8.07 6.32 12.02
C GLY A 28 -8.51 5.56 10.76
N TRP A 29 -9.52 6.09 10.04
CA TRP A 29 -9.97 5.55 8.76
C TRP A 29 -8.91 5.68 7.65
N ILE A 30 -8.11 6.75 7.65
CA ILE A 30 -7.06 6.98 6.65
C ILE A 30 -5.93 5.95 6.84
N VAL A 31 -5.56 5.66 8.08
CA VAL A 31 -4.57 4.63 8.43
C VAL A 31 -5.06 3.24 8.01
N LEU A 32 -6.34 2.95 8.23
CA LEU A 32 -6.96 1.68 7.83
C LEU A 32 -6.97 1.54 6.30
N LEU A 33 -7.33 2.61 5.58
CA LEU A 33 -7.30 2.65 4.12
C LEU A 33 -5.87 2.44 3.58
N ALA A 34 -4.88 3.12 4.17
CA ALA A 34 -3.48 2.98 3.79
C ALA A 34 -2.98 1.54 3.98
N THR A 35 -3.37 0.90 5.08
CA THR A 35 -3.02 -0.50 5.36
C THR A 35 -3.60 -1.45 4.30
N VAL A 36 -4.84 -1.23 3.88
CA VAL A 36 -5.47 -2.00 2.79
C VAL A 36 -4.71 -1.79 1.48
N PHE A 37 -4.32 -0.56 1.15
CA PHE A 37 -3.54 -0.26 -0.06
C PHE A 37 -2.18 -0.96 -0.07
N ILE A 38 -1.48 -0.98 1.07
CA ILE A 38 -0.19 -1.69 1.20
C ILE A 38 -0.39 -3.19 1.01
N LEU A 39 -1.42 -3.79 1.63
CA LEU A 39 -1.74 -5.22 1.48
C LEU A 39 -2.09 -5.59 0.03
N VAL A 40 -2.92 -4.79 -0.64
CA VAL A 40 -3.26 -5.00 -2.05
C VAL A 40 -2.03 -4.88 -2.94
N GLY A 41 -1.19 -3.86 -2.71
CA GLY A 41 0.08 -3.68 -3.40
C GLY A 41 1.02 -4.88 -3.21
N PHE A 42 1.11 -5.40 -1.98
CA PHE A 42 1.91 -6.58 -1.65
C PHE A 42 1.39 -7.84 -2.36
N ILE A 43 0.08 -8.09 -2.35
CA ILE A 43 -0.53 -9.24 -3.03
C ILE A 43 -0.29 -9.16 -4.54
N LEU A 44 -0.44 -7.97 -5.14
CA LEU A 44 -0.18 -7.76 -6.56
C LEU A 44 1.29 -7.97 -6.91
N TYR A 45 2.21 -7.44 -6.09
CA TYR A 45 3.64 -7.66 -6.25
C TYR A 45 3.99 -9.15 -6.15
N TYR A 46 3.54 -9.81 -5.08
CA TYR A 46 3.82 -11.23 -4.83
C TYR A 46 3.24 -12.14 -5.93
N ARG A 47 2.00 -11.88 -6.39
CA ARG A 47 1.41 -12.65 -7.50
C ARG A 47 2.18 -12.48 -8.80
N VAL A 48 2.70 -11.28 -9.09
CA VAL A 48 3.48 -11.05 -10.32
C VAL A 48 4.88 -11.64 -10.20
N GLU A 49 5.56 -11.47 -9.07
CA GLU A 49 6.89 -12.05 -8.83
C GLU A 49 6.84 -13.59 -8.93
N LYS A 50 5.76 -14.20 -8.42
CA LYS A 50 5.53 -15.65 -8.52
C LYS A 50 5.24 -16.12 -9.96
N LYS A 51 4.69 -15.25 -10.81
CA LYS A 51 4.47 -15.55 -12.24
C LYS A 51 5.72 -15.35 -13.10
N GLU A 52 6.65 -14.49 -12.71
CA GLU A 52 7.94 -14.34 -13.39
C GLU A 52 8.93 -15.46 -13.05
N LYS A 53 8.71 -16.16 -11.93
CA LYS A 53 9.55 -17.28 -11.46
C LYS A 53 9.03 -18.68 -11.84
N GLN A 54 7.89 -18.79 -12.54
CA GLN A 54 7.37 -20.04 -13.13
C GLN A 54 7.60 -20.05 -14.63
#